data_AF-A0A955WFM4-F1
#
_entry.id   AF-A0A955WFM4-F1
#
_cell.length_a   1.000
_cell.length_b   1.000
_cell.length_c   1.000
_cell.angle_alpha   90.00
_cell.angle_beta   90.00
_cell.angle_gamma   90.00
#
_symmetry.space_group_name_H-M   'P 1'
#
loop_
_entity.id
_entity.type
_entity.pdbx_description
1 polymer ?
#
loop_
_entity_poly.entity_id
_entity_poly.type
_entity_poly.pdbx_seq_one_letter_code
_entity_poly.pdbx_strand_id
1 'polypeptide(L)'
;MSWNGFEHNRLFVRQPEGYLEAGYPRGLGGEADARNVIADDFDGDGRIDLIIAEAERGELSARVMRNTGASEGHFITVALEGDAHAAPFGAQITLRTDQGPRAAAVIAGDSFASQSRPMHHFGLGRAKPLSVEVRWPDGRQTKVDAPPIDKLLRVRPPK
;
A
#
# COMPACT_ATOMS: atom_id res chain seq x y z
N MET A 1 7.12 -13.46 3.26
CA MET A 1 6.17 -14.57 3.37
C MET A 1 6.97 -15.85 3.31
N SER A 2 6.89 -16.64 4.37
CA SER A 2 7.47 -17.97 4.47
C SER A 2 6.39 -19.00 4.12
N TRP A 3 6.71 -19.99 3.29
CA TRP A 3 5.78 -21.07 2.93
C TRP A 3 6.07 -22.37 3.69
N ASN A 4 7.23 -22.45 4.34
CA ASN A 4 7.68 -23.58 5.14
C ASN A 4 8.31 -23.09 6.46
N GLY A 5 8.24 -23.90 7.52
CA GLY A 5 8.95 -23.58 8.76
C GLY A 5 10.44 -23.33 8.50
N PHE A 6 11.01 -22.32 9.17
CA PHE A 6 12.43 -21.91 9.09
C PHE A 6 12.88 -21.20 7.79
N GLU A 7 11.97 -20.82 6.90
CA GLU A 7 12.32 -19.90 5.79
C GLU A 7 12.37 -18.44 6.26
N HIS A 8 13.45 -17.74 5.93
CA HIS A 8 13.56 -16.30 6.19
C HIS A 8 12.57 -15.51 5.33
N ASN A 9 11.85 -14.61 5.99
CA ASN A 9 11.13 -13.55 5.30
C ASN A 9 12.10 -12.66 4.52
N ARG A 10 11.71 -12.34 3.27
CA ARG A 10 12.51 -11.50 2.37
C ARG A 10 11.79 -10.18 2.10
N LEU A 11 12.55 -9.10 2.06
CA LEU A 11 12.08 -7.80 1.58
C LEU A 11 12.93 -7.42 0.36
N PHE A 12 12.28 -7.24 -0.79
CA PHE A 12 12.96 -6.79 -2.00
C PHE A 12 12.70 -5.30 -2.21
N VAL A 13 13.76 -4.49 -2.17
CA VAL A 13 13.70 -3.05 -2.42
C VAL A 13 14.08 -2.78 -3.87
N ARG A 14 13.25 -2.04 -4.59
CA ARG A 14 13.52 -1.66 -5.98
C ARG A 14 14.75 -0.76 -6.07
N GLN A 15 15.63 -1.07 -7.01
CA GLN A 15 16.80 -0.31 -7.42
C GLN A 15 16.67 0.07 -8.91
N PRO A 16 17.53 0.99 -9.44
CA PRO A 16 17.52 1.30 -10.86
C PRO A 16 17.66 0.07 -11.76
N GLU A 17 18.57 -0.85 -11.40
CA GLU A 17 18.91 -2.04 -12.20
C GLU A 17 18.32 -3.36 -11.65
N GLY A 18 17.32 -3.30 -10.77
CA GLY A 18 16.68 -4.51 -10.26
C GLY A 18 16.14 -4.39 -8.84
N TYR A 19 16.37 -5.41 -8.02
CA TYR A 19 15.91 -5.47 -6.64
C TYR A 19 17.03 -5.93 -5.71
N LEU A 20 17.11 -5.30 -4.54
CA LEU A 20 18.01 -5.69 -3.45
C LEU A 20 17.22 -6.44 -2.37
N GLU A 21 17.66 -7.64 -1.99
CA GLU A 21 17.17 -8.30 -0.77
C GLU A 21 17.69 -7.54 0.45
N ALA A 22 16.78 -7.08 1.31
CA ALA A 22 17.07 -6.25 2.46
C ALA A 22 16.30 -6.70 3.72
N GLY A 23 15.77 -7.92 3.75
CA GLY A 23 14.94 -8.42 4.85
C GLY A 23 15.70 -8.41 6.17
N TYR A 24 16.81 -9.13 6.24
CA TYR A 24 17.63 -9.22 7.46
C TYR A 24 18.12 -7.84 7.97
N PRO A 25 18.79 -6.99 7.18
CA PRO A 25 19.28 -5.69 7.67
C PRO A 25 18.16 -4.70 8.03
N ARG A 26 16.90 -4.98 7.67
CA ARG A 26 15.73 -4.17 8.03
C ARG A 26 14.91 -4.79 9.17
N GLY A 27 15.41 -5.83 9.83
CA GLY A 27 14.71 -6.51 10.93
C GLY A 27 13.53 -7.38 10.48
N LEU A 28 13.41 -7.63 9.18
CA LEU A 28 12.34 -8.41 8.56
C LEU A 28 12.77 -9.84 8.20
N GLY A 29 14.03 -10.21 8.44
CA GLY A 29 14.58 -11.55 8.12
C GLY A 29 14.23 -12.65 9.11
N GLY A 30 13.17 -12.49 9.92
CA GLY A 30 12.75 -13.48 10.91
C GLY A 30 12.29 -14.81 10.28
N GLU A 31 12.45 -15.90 11.03
CA GLU A 31 12.14 -17.28 10.63
C GLU A 31 10.77 -17.79 11.11
N ALA A 32 10.02 -16.97 11.86
CA ALA A 32 8.67 -17.31 12.29
C ALA A 32 7.77 -17.57 11.07
N ASP A 33 6.77 -18.45 11.23
CA ASP A 33 5.83 -18.78 10.16
C ASP A 33 4.92 -17.58 9.89
N ALA A 34 5.35 -16.72 8.98
CA ALA A 34 4.68 -15.48 8.62
C ALA A 34 4.11 -15.58 7.20
N ARG A 35 2.79 -15.73 7.13
CA ARG A 35 2.05 -15.87 5.85
C ARG A 35 1.30 -14.61 5.45
N ASN A 36 1.12 -13.69 6.40
CA ASN A 36 0.27 -12.53 6.24
C ASN A 36 1.12 -11.27 6.39
N VAL A 37 0.97 -10.33 5.47
CA VAL A 37 1.54 -9.00 5.58
C VAL A 37 0.55 -7.97 5.08
N ILE A 38 0.32 -6.94 5.88
CA ILE A 38 -0.40 -5.73 5.47
C ILE A 38 0.64 -4.62 5.40
N ALA A 39 0.71 -3.93 4.27
CA ALA A 39 1.61 -2.82 4.03
C ALA A 39 0.79 -1.55 3.79
N ASP A 40 0.90 -0.58 4.70
CA ASP A 40 0.17 0.69 4.64
C ASP A 40 0.93 1.77 5.42
N ASP A 41 0.55 3.02 5.26
CA ASP A 41 1.07 4.16 6.03
C ASP A 41 0.19 4.37 7.27
N PHE A 42 0.51 3.69 8.38
CA PHE A 42 -0.40 3.62 9.54
C PHE A 42 -0.39 4.87 10.41
N ASP A 43 0.73 5.58 10.45
CA ASP A 43 0.88 6.83 11.21
C ASP A 43 0.68 8.09 10.34
N GLY A 44 0.55 7.93 9.02
CA GLY A 44 0.21 8.99 8.08
C GLY A 44 1.39 9.89 7.72
N ASP A 45 2.63 9.42 7.92
CA ASP A 45 3.84 10.18 7.66
C ASP A 45 4.51 9.88 6.31
N GLY A 46 3.83 9.09 5.48
CA GLY A 46 4.23 8.80 4.11
C GLY A 46 5.21 7.65 3.98
N ARG A 47 5.58 6.98 5.08
CA ARG A 47 6.43 5.79 5.05
C ARG A 47 5.58 4.55 5.22
N ILE A 48 5.76 3.59 4.31
CA ILE A 48 5.03 2.32 4.38
C ILE A 48 5.53 1.50 5.57
N ASP A 49 4.65 1.26 6.51
CA ASP A 49 4.78 0.37 7.65
C ASP A 49 4.27 -1.03 7.31
N LEU A 50 4.53 -2.01 8.18
CA LEU A 50 4.08 -3.38 8.01
C LEU A 50 3.39 -3.91 9.26
N ILE A 51 2.28 -4.63 9.09
CA ILE A 51 1.78 -5.57 10.08
C ILE A 51 2.02 -6.97 9.55
N ILE A 52 2.69 -7.80 10.34
CA ILE A 52 2.99 -9.19 10.00
C ILE A 52 2.36 -10.08 11.06
N ALA A 53 1.43 -10.93 10.63
CA ALA A 53 0.92 -11.99 11.51
C ALA A 53 1.80 -13.22 11.34
N GLU A 54 2.23 -13.80 12.46
CA GLU A 54 3.14 -14.93 12.48
C GLU A 54 2.72 -15.96 13.53
N ALA A 55 3.07 -17.21 13.27
CA ALA A 55 2.90 -18.32 14.19
C ALA A 55 4.28 -18.85 14.59
N GLU A 56 4.51 -19.00 15.89
CA GLU A 56 5.70 -19.68 16.41
C GLU A 56 5.27 -20.68 17.47
N ARG A 57 5.68 -21.95 17.31
CA ARG A 57 5.39 -23.05 18.26
C ARG A 57 3.90 -23.22 18.61
N GLY A 58 3.00 -22.82 17.71
CA GLY A 58 1.55 -22.91 17.90
C GLY A 58 0.91 -21.67 18.54
N GLU A 59 1.68 -20.64 18.86
CA GLU A 59 1.17 -19.36 19.33
C GLU A 59 1.08 -18.37 18.16
N LEU A 60 -0.08 -17.72 18.04
CA LEU A 60 -0.31 -16.66 17.06
C LEU A 60 0.07 -15.31 17.65
N SER A 61 0.86 -14.55 16.92
CA SER A 61 1.22 -13.18 17.28
C SER A 61 1.19 -12.26 16.06
N ALA A 62 1.24 -10.95 16.30
CA ALA A 62 1.36 -9.96 15.25
C ALA A 62 2.45 -8.95 15.62
N ARG A 63 3.35 -8.66 14.67
CA ARG A 63 4.35 -7.60 14.78
C ARG A 63 3.90 -6.40 13.98
N VAL A 64 3.92 -5.23 14.62
CA VAL A 64 3.74 -3.94 13.96
C VAL A 64 5.12 -3.32 13.77
N MET A 65 5.54 -3.17 12.53
CA MET A 65 6.85 -2.69 12.13
C MET A 65 6.69 -1.28 11.59
N ARG A 66 7.11 -0.30 12.39
CA ARG A 66 7.14 1.10 11.95
C ARG A 66 8.37 1.35 11.09
N ASN A 67 8.18 1.93 9.92
CA ASN A 67 9.28 2.33 9.04
C ASN A 67 9.89 3.65 9.53
N THR A 68 11.16 3.60 9.89
CA THR A 68 11.95 4.75 10.37
C THR A 68 13.03 5.17 9.40
N GLY A 69 13.02 4.64 8.17
CA GLY A 69 13.95 5.05 7.12
C GLY A 69 13.79 6.52 6.75
N ALA A 70 14.86 7.12 6.22
CA ALA A 70 14.77 8.46 5.64
C ALA A 70 13.76 8.47 4.49
N SER A 71 12.83 9.42 4.52
CA SER A 71 11.92 9.69 3.41
C SER A 71 12.29 11.03 2.80
N GLU A 72 12.85 10.99 1.59
CA GLU A 72 13.08 12.18 0.78
C GLU A 72 12.07 12.18 -0.36
N GLY A 73 11.05 13.02 -0.25
CA GLY A 73 10.03 13.19 -1.28
C GLY A 73 8.63 13.31 -0.70
N HIS A 74 7.69 13.48 -1.62
CA HIS A 74 6.27 13.63 -1.31
C HIS A 74 5.50 12.35 -1.57
N PHE A 75 4.30 12.28 -1.02
CA PHE A 75 3.36 11.20 -1.27
C PHE A 75 1.93 11.71 -1.44
N ILE A 76 1.05 10.83 -1.89
CA ILE A 76 -0.39 11.00 -1.74
C ILE A 76 -1.00 9.62 -1.52
N THR A 77 -1.89 9.54 -0.53
CA THR A 77 -2.66 8.32 -0.31
C THR A 77 -4.09 8.56 -0.76
N VAL A 78 -4.61 7.75 -1.69
CA VAL A 78 -5.97 7.88 -2.21
C VAL A 78 -6.84 6.79 -1.59
N ALA A 79 -7.75 7.16 -0.70
CA ALA A 79 -8.74 6.26 -0.12
C ALA A 79 -10.08 6.38 -0.84
N LEU A 80 -10.62 5.23 -1.26
CA LEU A 80 -11.92 5.16 -1.89
C LEU A 80 -12.98 4.83 -0.84
N GLU A 81 -14.01 5.65 -0.80
CA GLU A 81 -15.20 5.42 0.00
C GLU A 81 -16.32 5.11 -0.98
N GLY A 82 -16.77 3.85 -1.00
CA GLY A 82 -17.92 3.46 -1.81
C GLY A 82 -19.22 4.05 -1.27
N ASP A 83 -20.30 3.82 -2.02
CA ASP A 83 -21.65 4.15 -1.56
C ASP A 83 -22.00 3.32 -0.31
N ALA A 84 -23.04 3.76 0.42
CA ALA A 84 -23.52 3.03 1.58
C ALA A 84 -23.71 1.55 1.20
N HIS A 85 -22.92 0.68 1.84
CA HIS A 85 -22.91 -0.78 1.71
C HIS A 85 -22.06 -1.42 0.59
N ALA A 86 -21.34 -0.67 -0.25
CA ALA A 86 -20.48 -1.26 -1.29
C ALA A 86 -18.99 -0.93 -1.06
N ALA A 87 -18.16 -1.95 -0.90
CA ALA A 87 -16.71 -1.76 -0.96
C ALA A 87 -16.30 -1.46 -2.42
N PRO A 88 -15.38 -0.51 -2.67
CA PRO A 88 -15.03 -0.09 -4.03
C PRO A 88 -14.02 -1.05 -4.70
N PHE A 89 -14.07 -2.34 -4.37
CA PHE A 89 -13.20 -3.35 -4.98
C PHE A 89 -13.49 -3.45 -6.48
N GLY A 90 -12.42 -3.52 -7.27
CA GLY A 90 -12.46 -3.42 -8.73
C GLY A 90 -12.31 -1.99 -9.27
N ALA A 91 -12.33 -0.96 -8.41
CA ALA A 91 -12.07 0.41 -8.84
C ALA A 91 -10.62 0.58 -9.31
N GLN A 92 -10.43 1.43 -10.32
CA GLN A 92 -9.12 1.78 -10.86
C GLN A 92 -8.81 3.24 -10.55
N ILE A 93 -7.67 3.49 -9.91
CA ILE A 93 -7.15 4.82 -9.60
C ILE A 93 -6.05 5.12 -10.61
N THR A 94 -6.14 6.26 -11.29
CA THR A 94 -5.09 6.81 -12.14
C THR A 94 -4.65 8.16 -11.59
N LEU A 95 -3.42 8.21 -11.07
CA LEU A 95 -2.74 9.44 -10.67
C LEU A 95 -1.96 9.97 -11.86
N ARG A 96 -2.28 11.17 -12.33
CA ARG A 96 -1.46 11.88 -13.33
C ARG A 96 -0.49 12.82 -12.64
N THR A 97 0.76 12.77 -13.05
CA THR A 97 1.80 13.69 -12.60
C THR A 97 2.48 14.36 -13.79
N ASP A 98 3.27 15.40 -13.53
CA ASP A 98 4.18 16.00 -14.51
C ASP A 98 5.28 15.05 -15.02
N GLN A 99 5.51 13.92 -14.34
CA GLN A 99 6.43 12.84 -14.73
C GLN A 99 5.72 11.65 -15.40
N GLY A 100 4.40 11.76 -15.66
CA GLY A 100 3.60 10.71 -16.28
C GLY A 100 2.55 10.07 -15.36
N PRO A 101 1.69 9.19 -15.90
CA PRO A 101 0.62 8.56 -15.14
C PRO A 101 1.10 7.34 -14.34
N ARG A 102 0.44 7.09 -13.21
CA ARG A 102 0.56 5.89 -12.38
C ARG A 102 -0.83 5.34 -12.12
N ALA A 103 -1.01 4.04 -12.27
CA ALA A 103 -2.30 3.40 -12.09
C ALA A 103 -2.23 2.30 -11.03
N ALA A 104 -3.31 2.14 -10.27
CA ALA A 104 -3.49 1.09 -9.29
C ALA A 104 -4.95 0.62 -9.28
N ALA A 105 -5.17 -0.65 -8.98
CA ALA A 105 -6.50 -1.20 -8.76
C ALA A 105 -6.73 -1.44 -7.26
N VAL A 106 -7.93 -1.17 -6.78
CA VAL A 106 -8.35 -1.56 -5.44
C VAL A 106 -8.89 -2.98 -5.52
N ILE A 107 -8.18 -3.93 -4.90
CA ILE A 107 -8.50 -5.36 -4.96
C ILE A 107 -8.99 -5.88 -3.62
N ALA A 108 -9.78 -6.96 -3.67
CA ALA A 108 -10.07 -7.78 -2.50
C ALA A 108 -9.08 -8.96 -2.43
N GLY A 109 -8.82 -9.45 -1.22
CA GLY A 109 -7.98 -10.63 -0.97
C GLY A 109 -6.50 -10.39 -1.24
N ASP A 110 -5.92 -9.36 -0.62
CA ASP A 110 -4.48 -9.12 -0.66
C ASP A 110 -3.76 -9.76 0.54
N SER A 111 -2.63 -10.41 0.25
CA SER A 111 -1.94 -11.33 1.17
C SER A 111 -2.76 -12.57 1.55
N PHE A 112 -2.21 -13.47 2.37
CA PHE A 112 -2.93 -14.66 2.82
C PHE A 112 -3.90 -14.31 3.95
N ALA A 113 -5.15 -14.76 3.86
CA ALA A 113 -6.19 -14.59 4.88
C ALA A 113 -6.31 -13.17 5.49
N SER A 114 -6.00 -12.15 4.68
CA SER A 114 -5.90 -10.74 5.09
C SER A 114 -6.62 -9.83 4.09
N GLN A 115 -6.86 -8.60 4.50
CA GLN A 115 -7.45 -7.57 3.64
C GLN A 115 -6.96 -6.19 4.06
N SER A 116 -6.26 -5.49 3.17
CA SER A 116 -5.91 -4.08 3.35
C SER A 116 -7.12 -3.18 3.11
N ARG A 117 -7.02 -1.94 3.60
CA ARG A 117 -8.02 -0.90 3.40
C ARG A 117 -8.17 -0.59 1.90
N PRO A 118 -9.35 -0.17 1.42
CA PRO A 118 -9.57 0.18 0.02
C PRO A 118 -8.94 1.55 -0.34
N MET A 119 -7.62 1.61 -0.27
CA MET A 119 -6.81 2.78 -0.52
C MET A 119 -5.50 2.40 -1.21
N HIS A 120 -4.85 3.38 -1.83
CA HIS A 120 -3.55 3.18 -2.45
C HIS A 120 -2.62 4.34 -2.13
N HIS A 121 -1.41 4.02 -1.68
CA HIS A 121 -0.35 4.97 -1.44
C HIS A 121 0.49 5.16 -2.72
N PHE A 122 0.68 6.39 -3.15
CA PHE A 122 1.56 6.76 -4.25
C PHE A 122 2.73 7.59 -3.73
N GLY A 123 3.93 7.01 -3.81
CA GLY A 123 5.17 7.79 -3.66
C GLY A 123 5.36 8.71 -4.87
N LEU A 124 5.38 10.02 -4.62
CA LEU A 124 5.58 11.06 -5.65
C LEU A 124 7.06 11.38 -5.85
N GLY A 125 7.88 11.23 -4.81
CA GLY A 125 9.26 11.72 -4.85
C GLY A 125 9.24 13.24 -5.06
N ARG A 126 9.72 13.70 -6.23
CA ARG A 126 9.68 15.12 -6.64
C ARG A 126 8.58 15.43 -7.66
N ALA A 127 7.80 14.43 -8.10
CA ALA A 127 6.76 14.62 -9.10
C ALA A 127 5.61 15.46 -8.52
N LYS A 128 5.06 16.35 -9.35
CA LYS A 128 3.90 17.16 -9.01
C LYS A 128 2.62 16.47 -9.49
N PRO A 129 1.66 16.16 -8.60
CA PRO A 129 0.40 15.57 -9.03
C PRO A 129 -0.47 16.62 -9.73
N LEU A 130 -1.07 16.21 -10.85
CA LEU A 130 -1.93 17.05 -11.69
C LEU A 130 -3.41 16.68 -11.49
N SER A 131 -3.72 15.38 -11.45
CA SER A 131 -5.07 14.89 -11.18
C SER A 131 -5.08 13.47 -10.61
N VAL A 132 -6.15 13.13 -9.90
CA VAL A 132 -6.54 11.75 -9.58
C VAL A 132 -7.85 11.44 -10.28
N GLU A 133 -7.86 10.38 -11.08
CA GLU A 133 -9.03 9.86 -11.78
C GLU A 133 -9.38 8.50 -11.17
N VAL A 134 -10.64 8.28 -10.80
CA VAL A 134 -11.15 7.02 -10.28
C VAL A 134 -12.21 6.50 -11.23
N ARG A 135 -12.02 5.31 -11.78
CA ARG A 135 -13.07 4.54 -12.46
C ARG A 135 -13.65 3.54 -11.47
N TRP A 136 -14.93 3.67 -11.17
CA TRP A 136 -15.65 2.83 -10.22
C TRP A 136 -16.07 1.49 -10.85
N PRO A 137 -16.37 0.46 -10.04
CA PRO A 137 -16.74 -0.86 -10.55
C PRO A 137 -18.01 -0.85 -11.44
N ASP A 138 -18.91 0.09 -11.21
CA ASP A 138 -20.13 0.30 -12.00
C ASP A 138 -19.92 1.18 -13.25
N GLY A 139 -18.68 1.58 -13.53
CA GLY A 139 -18.32 2.39 -14.69
C GLY A 139 -18.41 3.90 -14.48
N ARG A 140 -18.93 4.40 -13.34
CA ARG A 140 -18.86 5.83 -13.00
C ARG A 140 -17.42 6.30 -12.93
N GLN A 141 -17.21 7.61 -13.04
CA GLN A 141 -15.88 8.22 -12.91
C GLN A 141 -15.90 9.44 -11.98
N THR A 142 -14.87 9.55 -11.15
CA THR A 142 -14.60 10.75 -10.34
C THR A 142 -13.24 11.30 -10.73
N LYS A 143 -13.12 12.62 -10.89
CA LYS A 143 -11.83 13.30 -11.11
C LYS A 143 -11.62 14.38 -10.06
N VAL A 144 -10.42 14.42 -9.50
CA VAL A 144 -9.95 15.47 -8.59
C VAL A 144 -8.73 16.12 -9.23
N ASP A 145 -8.85 17.40 -9.56
CA ASP A 145 -7.74 18.20 -10.09
C ASP A 145 -6.91 18.81 -8.96
N ALA A 146 -5.60 18.96 -9.20
CA ALA A 146 -4.63 19.51 -8.24
C ALA A 146 -4.78 18.92 -6.82
N PRO A 147 -4.69 17.58 -6.67
CA PRO A 147 -4.91 16.93 -5.38
C PRO A 147 -3.81 17.32 -4.38
N PRO A 148 -4.08 17.19 -3.06
CA PRO A 148 -3.09 17.53 -2.04
C PRO A 148 -1.88 16.58 -2.10
N ILE A 149 -0.73 17.10 -1.67
CA ILE A 149 0.46 16.30 -1.37
C ILE A 149 0.57 16.07 0.14
N ASP A 150 1.28 15.02 0.50
CA ASP A 150 1.60 14.59 1.87
C ASP A 150 0.37 14.37 2.74
N LYS A 151 -0.71 13.88 2.12
CA LYS A 151 -2.02 13.71 2.75
C LYS A 151 -2.79 12.52 2.22
N LEU A 152 -3.77 12.11 3.02
CA LEU A 152 -4.86 11.24 2.61
C LEU A 152 -5.93 12.04 1.85
N LEU A 153 -6.16 11.69 0.58
CA LEU A 153 -7.27 12.14 -0.24
C LEU A 153 -8.40 11.09 -0.19
N ARG A 154 -9.57 11.47 0.30
CA ARG A 154 -10.78 10.62 0.25
C ARG A 154 -11.59 10.94 -1.00
N VAL A 155 -11.95 9.92 -1.75
CA VAL A 155 -12.71 10.05 -2.99
C VAL A 155 -13.97 9.18 -2.91
N ARG A 156 -15.10 9.73 -3.35
CA ARG A 156 -16.41 9.07 -3.41
C ARG A 156 -16.93 9.02 -4.85
N PRO A 157 -17.79 8.06 -5.18
CA PRO A 157 -18.43 8.04 -6.48
C PRO A 157 -19.36 9.26 -6.63
N PRO A 158 -19.62 9.70 -7.86
CA PRO A 158 -20.58 10.77 -8.08
C PRO A 158 -21.99 10.30 -7.66
N LYS A 159 -22.79 11.24 -7.14
CA LYS A 159 -24.19 10.98 -6.76
C LYS A 159 -25.05 10.62 -7.97
#